data_AF-A0A5B6WY02-F1
#
_entry.id   AF-A0A5B6WY02-F1
#
_cell.length_a   1.000
_cell.length_b   1.000
_cell.length_c   1.000
_cell.angle_alpha   90.00
_cell.angle_beta   90.00
_cell.angle_gamma   90.00
#
_symmetry.space_group_name_H-M   'P 1'
#
loop_
_entity.id
_entity.type
_entity.pdbx_description
1 polymer ?
#
loop_
_entity_poly.entity_id
_entity_poly.type
_entity_poly.pdbx_seq_one_letter_code
_entity_poly.pdbx_strand_id
1 'polypeptide(L)'
;MRNLLLLVHPSTLVRIYDECSYGSFRHKCVICDDVGISDAYYCKECTQLEKDRDGCPKIVNLGSTKTDLHYKHKKYDFKKR
;
A
#
# COMPACT_ATOMS: atom_id res chain seq x y z
N MET A 1 -25.64 17.56 6.74
CA MET A 1 -24.25 17.94 6.45
C MET A 1 -23.50 16.69 6.04
N ARG A 2 -23.32 16.51 4.73
CA ARG A 2 -22.68 15.35 4.10
C ARG A 2 -21.17 15.51 4.25
N ASN A 3 -20.55 14.73 5.12
CA ASN A 3 -19.11 14.79 5.34
C ASN A 3 -18.37 13.93 4.32
N LEU A 4 -17.40 14.57 3.69
CA LEU A 4 -16.68 14.18 2.50
C LEU A 4 -15.40 13.39 2.86
N LEU A 5 -15.53 12.17 3.38
CA LEU A 5 -14.41 11.23 3.59
C LEU A 5 -14.84 9.80 3.19
N LEU A 6 -15.01 9.58 1.89
CA LEU A 6 -14.87 8.24 1.29
C LEU A 6 -13.38 7.87 1.45
N LEU A 7 -13.03 6.71 2.02
CA LEU A 7 -12.85 5.49 1.23
C LEU A 7 -13.06 4.27 2.14
N VAL A 8 -14.32 3.83 2.22
CA VAL A 8 -14.83 2.56 2.75
C VAL A 8 -14.67 2.33 4.27
N HIS A 9 -15.76 1.91 4.91
CA HIS A 9 -15.83 1.63 6.36
C HIS A 9 -14.75 0.62 6.79
N PRO A 10 -13.72 1.03 7.56
CA PRO A 10 -12.70 0.10 8.05
C PRO A 10 -13.32 -0.87 9.04
N SER A 11 -13.01 -2.16 8.91
CA SER A 11 -13.62 -3.23 9.70
C SER A 11 -12.58 -4.11 10.39
N THR A 12 -11.60 -4.59 9.64
CA THR A 12 -10.64 -5.59 10.13
C THR A 12 -9.22 -5.10 9.95
N LEU A 13 -8.39 -5.19 10.99
CA LEU A 13 -6.97 -4.81 10.92
C LEU A 13 -6.20 -5.78 10.00
N VAL A 14 -5.37 -5.24 9.12
CA VAL A 14 -4.50 -6.04 8.24
C VAL A 14 -3.45 -6.80 9.07
N ARG A 15 -3.23 -8.07 8.73
CA ARG A 15 -2.14 -8.89 9.28
C ARG A 15 -1.16 -9.23 8.17
N ILE A 16 0.13 -9.12 8.48
CA ILE A 16 1.25 -9.32 7.55
C ILE A 16 2.05 -10.51 8.08
N TYR A 17 2.53 -11.40 7.20
CA TYR A 17 3.43 -12.49 7.61
C TYR A 17 4.77 -11.95 8.15
N ASP A 18 5.40 -12.71 9.05
CA ASP A 18 6.66 -12.31 9.67
C ASP A 18 7.78 -12.08 8.65
N GLU A 19 7.84 -12.90 7.60
CA GLU A 19 8.80 -12.74 6.49
C GLU A 19 8.64 -11.40 5.77
N CYS A 20 7.41 -10.92 5.62
CA CYS A 20 7.08 -9.65 4.95
C CYS A 20 7.33 -8.42 5.85
N SER A 21 7.59 -8.65 7.13
CA SER A 21 7.89 -7.64 8.16
C SER A 21 9.33 -7.78 8.69
N TYR A 22 10.18 -8.59 8.07
CA TYR A 22 11.52 -8.84 8.57
C TYR A 22 12.52 -7.76 8.13
N GLY A 23 13.50 -7.44 8.99
CA GLY A 23 14.61 -6.54 8.68
C GLY A 23 14.18 -5.15 8.18
N SER A 24 14.65 -4.78 6.99
CA SER A 24 14.37 -3.49 6.33
C SER A 24 12.92 -3.32 5.86
N PHE A 25 12.11 -4.39 5.88
CA PHE A 25 10.70 -4.33 5.53
C PHE A 25 9.78 -3.95 6.70
N ARG A 26 10.36 -3.80 7.91
CA ARG A 26 9.63 -3.25 9.08
C ARG A 26 9.14 -1.83 8.80
N HIS A 27 7.96 -1.51 9.32
CA HIS A 27 7.33 -0.19 9.17
C HIS A 27 7.20 0.28 7.72
N LYS A 28 7.09 -0.65 6.76
CA LYS A 28 6.82 -0.33 5.35
C LYS A 28 5.34 -0.44 5.04
N CYS A 29 4.86 0.45 4.18
CA CYS A 29 3.51 0.44 3.65
C CYS A 29 3.22 -0.86 2.87
N VAL A 30 2.08 -1.50 3.16
CA VAL A 30 1.68 -2.77 2.52
C VAL A 30 1.37 -2.64 1.03
N ILE A 31 1.12 -1.42 0.53
CA ILE A 31 0.79 -1.16 -0.88
C ILE A 31 2.01 -0.71 -1.68
N CYS A 32 2.78 0.23 -1.12
CA CYS A 32 3.76 0.97 -1.90
C CYS A 32 5.21 0.76 -1.45
N ASP A 33 5.43 0.03 -0.35
CA ASP A 33 6.74 -0.26 0.26
C ASP A 33 7.58 0.97 0.69
N ASP A 34 6.92 2.13 0.82
CA ASP A 34 7.48 3.35 1.43
C ASP A 34 7.27 3.34 2.95
N VAL A 35 7.72 4.37 3.67
CA VAL A 35 7.56 4.46 5.14
C VAL A 35 6.07 4.48 5.51
N GLY A 36 5.65 3.52 6.33
CA GLY A 36 4.29 3.40 6.85
C GLY A 36 4.07 4.35 8.02
N ILE A 37 3.00 5.13 7.95
CA ILE A 37 2.64 6.13 8.97
C ILE A 37 1.42 5.68 9.78
N SER A 38 0.46 5.03 9.12
CA SER A 38 -0.82 4.60 9.70
C SER A 38 -1.04 3.10 9.53
N ASP A 39 -1.82 2.51 10.44
CA ASP A 39 -2.25 1.13 10.35
C ASP A 39 -3.18 0.91 9.15
N ALA A 40 -3.07 -0.27 8.55
CA ALA A 40 -3.89 -0.66 7.40
C ALA A 40 -5.09 -1.51 7.86
N TYR A 41 -6.23 -1.27 7.22
CA TYR A 41 -7.48 -1.99 7.50
C TYR A 41 -8.11 -2.51 6.20
N TYR A 42 -8.70 -3.70 6.27
CA TYR A 42 -9.68 -4.15 5.30
C TYR A 42 -11.00 -3.43 5.54
N CYS A 43 -11.66 -3.08 4.44
CA CYS A 43 -12.99 -2.52 4.50
C CYS A 43 -14.05 -3.58 4.83
N LYS A 44 -15.23 -3.12 5.26
CA LYS A 44 -16.37 -3.97 5.62
C LYS A 44 -16.78 -4.91 4.49
N GLU A 45 -16.81 -4.43 3.25
CA GLU A 45 -17.19 -5.25 2.08
C GLU A 45 -16.17 -6.36 1.82
N CYS A 46 -14.87 -6.06 1.89
CA CYS A 46 -13.82 -7.09 1.78
C CYS A 46 -13.92 -8.14 2.89
N THR A 47 -14.26 -7.71 4.10
CA THR A 47 -14.44 -8.62 5.25
C THR A 47 -15.69 -9.49 5.08
N GLN A 48 -16.79 -8.94 4.56
CA GLN A 48 -18.01 -9.69 4.27
C GLN A 48 -17.82 -10.74 3.17
N LEU A 49 -16.93 -10.46 2.22
CA LEU A 49 -16.52 -11.40 1.17
C LEU A 49 -15.38 -12.33 1.62
N GLU A 50 -14.99 -12.30 2.90
CA GLU A 50 -13.91 -13.09 3.50
C GLU A 50 -12.52 -12.91 2.85
N LYS A 51 -12.31 -11.82 2.12
CA LYS A 51 -11.02 -11.51 1.45
C LYS A 51 -9.89 -11.20 2.44
N ASP A 52 -10.24 -10.86 3.68
CA ASP A 52 -9.28 -10.67 4.76
C ASP A 52 -8.64 -11.98 5.24
N ARG A 53 -9.12 -13.13 4.76
CA ARG A 53 -8.61 -14.47 5.10
C ARG A 53 -7.72 -15.10 4.03
N ASP A 54 -7.57 -14.46 2.87
CA ASP A 54 -6.77 -14.98 1.74
C ASP A 54 -5.26 -15.04 2.03
N GLY A 55 -4.79 -14.32 3.05
CA GLY A 55 -3.40 -14.31 3.50
C GLY A 55 -2.82 -12.91 3.62
N CYS A 56 -1.50 -12.79 3.54
CA CYS A 56 -0.79 -11.52 3.67
C CYS A 56 -1.01 -10.63 2.43
N PRO A 57 -1.62 -9.44 2.57
CA PRO A 57 -1.94 -8.57 1.44
C PRO A 57 -0.78 -7.70 0.97
N LYS A 58 0.45 -7.93 1.47
CA LYS A 58 1.60 -7.09 1.10
C LYS A 58 1.96 -7.27 -0.37
N ILE A 59 1.95 -6.16 -1.12
CA ILE A 59 2.34 -6.13 -2.52
C ILE A 59 3.85 -6.21 -2.63
N VAL A 60 4.35 -7.34 -3.13
CA VAL A 60 5.79 -7.60 -3.28
C VAL A 60 6.39 -6.97 -4.55
N ASN A 61 5.56 -6.74 -5.58
CA ASN A 61 6.02 -6.26 -6.88
C ASN A 61 5.83 -4.74 -7.00
N LEU A 62 6.86 -4.05 -7.51
CA LEU A 62 6.74 -2.66 -7.92
C LEU A 62 6.08 -2.59 -9.31
N GLY A 63 4.87 -2.01 -9.35
CA GLY A 63 4.11 -1.85 -10.60
C GLY A 63 4.80 -0.93 -11.63
N SER A 64 4.46 -1.13 -12.90
CA SER A 64 5.04 -0.39 -14.04
C SER A 64 4.85 1.13 -13.96
N THR A 65 3.81 1.61 -13.27
CA THR A 65 3.57 3.04 -13.09
C THR A 65 4.68 3.71 -12.30
N LYS A 66 5.16 3.09 -11.20
CA LYS A 66 6.25 3.64 -10.40
C LYS A 66 7.57 3.63 -11.18
N THR A 67 7.83 2.57 -11.94
CA THR A 67 9.05 2.48 -12.76
C THR A 67 9.04 3.49 -13.90
N ASP A 68 7.91 3.67 -14.60
CA ASP A 68 7.75 4.68 -15.64
C ASP A 68 7.93 6.11 -15.10
N LEU A 69 7.36 6.41 -13.93
CA LEU A 69 7.57 7.70 -13.26
C LEU A 69 9.05 7.97 -12.97
N HIS A 70 9.78 6.97 -12.45
CA HIS A 70 11.22 7.09 -12.19
C HIS A 70 12.01 7.45 -13.46
N TYR A 71 11.73 6.79 -14.57
CA TYR A 71 12.40 7.09 -15.84
C TYR A 71 12.01 8.46 -16.40
N LYS A 72 10.73 8.85 -16.28
CA LYS A 72 10.25 10.18 -16.67
C LYS A 72 10.94 11.28 -15.87
N HIS A 73 10.99 11.16 -14.54
CA HIS A 73 11.66 12.15 -13.68
C HIS A 73 13.12 12.35 -14.07
N LYS A 74 13.87 11.26 -14.27
CA LYS A 74 15.26 11.35 -14.76
C LYS A 74 15.38 12.06 -16.11
N LYS A 75 14.48 11.78 -17.06
CA LYS A 75 14.53 12.38 -18.41
C LYS A 75 14.35 13.91 -18.40
N TYR A 76 13.53 14.45 -17.49
CA TYR A 76 13.31 15.91 -17.40
C TYR A 76 14.33 16.63 -16.51
N ASP A 77 14.92 15.96 -15.51
CA ASP A 77 16.00 16.55 -14.70
C ASP A 77 17.31 16.78 -15.49
N PHE A 78 17.57 15.99 -16.54
CA PHE A 78 18.73 16.21 -17.43
C PHE A 78 18.65 17.47 -18.31
N LYS A 79 17.49 18.14 -18.40
CA LYS A 79 17.33 19.38 -19.19
C LYS A 79 17.66 20.66 -18.42
N LYS A 80 18.01 20.56 -17.13
CA LYS A 80 18.35 21.70 -16.28
C LYS A 80 19.87 21.86 -16.17
N ARG A 81 20.53 22.15 -17.29
CA ARG A 81 21.87 22.74 -17.36
C ARG A 81 21.92 23.72 -18.50
#